data_AF-A0A926XC63-F1
#
_entry.id   AF-A0A926XC63-F1
#
_cell.length_a   1.000
_cell.length_b   1.000
_cell.length_c   1.000
_cell.angle_alpha   90.00
_cell.angle_beta   90.00
_cell.angle_gamma   90.00
#
_symmetry.space_group_name_H-M   'P 1'
#
loop_
_entity.id
_entity.type
_entity.pdbx_description
1 polymer ?
#
loop_
_entity_poly.entity_id
_entity_poly.type
_entity_poly.pdbx_seq_one_letter_code
_entity_poly.pdbx_strand_id
1 'polypeptide(L)'
;MIAEKRDEFVRLFQEFANSYPYTPPGLRHIAAYDEQRRQGRRNFEAIASAAESRENVTEAVLLQLLPYGTSANNRQRGAWIHIAPAITKDIKEWFEAAKWTKSEDWSQVAEAIFSFVRHCNNEPGQLSAACKEFTELPYSKGFQMGMLTPILNALRPDDFLLINNKSRQVINYFANTSYGQKLTDYPAANFTGHKLIKKLATEMHYPGVPALRDDDLFDMFSLWLVTIKKYGFLAQETSLASEVVEFTSDLEEVELQPEYTLCQCAEDTGLDQAELTGWVRAIERKKQAIIYGSPGTGKTFIAQKIAQHLIGGGYGFSELVQFHPAYTYEDFIQGIRPQSQDGQLKYSLVPGRFLEFCKKAESCQGLCVLIIDEINRANLAQVFGELMYLLEYRDKEIPLAGGNTFRIPPNVRIIGTMNTADRSIALVDHALRRRFAFIELRPNYEVLRRYHEKKTSFNVDKLIDVLKRLNNAIADKHYEIGISFFLTENLPEDIQDIWLMEIEPYLEEYFFDNLKKVDEFRWDGIKKELSL
;
A
#
# COMPACT_ATOMS: atom_id res chain seq x y z
N MET A 1 -17.56 2.71 23.56
CA MET A 1 -17.97 2.79 22.15
C MET A 1 -19.05 3.85 22.10
N ILE A 2 -18.75 4.92 21.37
CA ILE A 2 -19.70 6.00 21.06
C ILE A 2 -20.76 5.42 20.11
N ALA A 3 -22.01 5.89 20.18
CA ALA A 3 -23.11 5.35 19.37
C ALA A 3 -22.76 5.31 17.86
N GLU A 4 -22.11 6.37 17.37
CA GLU A 4 -21.68 6.50 15.97
C GLU A 4 -20.74 5.36 15.53
N LYS A 5 -19.74 4.97 16.35
CA LYS A 5 -18.83 3.86 16.04
C LYS A 5 -19.52 2.49 16.06
N ARG A 6 -20.61 2.35 16.82
CA ARG A 6 -21.42 1.12 16.82
C ARG A 6 -22.19 1.00 15.51
N ASP A 7 -22.85 2.07 15.08
CA ASP A 7 -23.61 2.09 13.83
C ASP A 7 -22.70 1.90 12.60
N GLU A 8 -21.51 2.50 12.65
CA GLU A 8 -20.47 2.29 11.65
C GLU A 8 -20.01 0.83 11.59
N PHE A 9 -19.74 0.21 12.75
CA PHE A 9 -19.40 -1.21 12.82
C PHE A 9 -20.50 -2.06 12.21
N VAL A 10 -21.76 -1.84 12.57
CA VAL A 10 -22.91 -2.60 12.04
C VAL A 10 -22.96 -2.52 10.52
N ARG A 11 -22.83 -1.32 9.95
CA ARG A 11 -22.84 -1.12 8.50
C ARG A 11 -21.68 -1.86 7.81
N LEU A 12 -20.46 -1.73 8.34
CA LEU A 12 -19.28 -2.39 7.78
C LEU A 12 -19.37 -3.91 7.90
N PHE A 13 -19.86 -4.40 9.04
CA PHE A 13 -20.03 -5.81 9.29
C PHE A 13 -21.09 -6.42 8.37
N GLN A 14 -22.15 -5.67 8.04
CA GLN A 14 -23.14 -6.10 7.08
C GLN A 14 -22.58 -6.27 5.67
N GLU A 15 -21.75 -5.34 5.24
CA GLU A 15 -21.07 -5.42 3.94
C GLU A 15 -20.07 -6.57 3.89
N PHE A 16 -19.32 -6.80 4.97
CA PHE A 16 -18.44 -7.96 5.13
C PHE A 16 -19.20 -9.27 4.91
N ALA A 17 -20.27 -9.48 5.69
CA ALA A 17 -21.02 -10.73 5.67
C ALA A 17 -21.65 -11.03 4.30
N ASN A 18 -21.98 -10.00 3.52
CA ASN A 18 -22.51 -10.15 2.17
C ASN A 18 -21.44 -10.35 1.08
N SER A 19 -20.19 -9.94 1.32
CA SER A 19 -19.17 -9.85 0.26
C SER A 19 -18.03 -10.87 0.37
N TYR A 20 -17.73 -11.41 1.56
CA TYR A 20 -16.50 -12.17 1.77
C TYR A 20 -16.65 -13.61 2.26
N PRO A 21 -17.42 -13.93 3.32
CA PRO A 21 -17.33 -15.24 3.96
C PRO A 21 -17.57 -16.45 3.05
N TYR A 22 -18.47 -16.32 2.07
CA TYR A 22 -18.81 -17.40 1.13
C TYR A 22 -18.03 -17.34 -0.19
N THR A 23 -17.04 -16.46 -0.30
CA THR A 23 -16.09 -16.50 -1.41
C THR A 23 -15.13 -17.69 -1.26
N PRO A 24 -14.48 -18.18 -2.32
CA PRO A 24 -13.50 -19.26 -2.19
C PRO A 24 -12.37 -18.97 -1.16
N PRO A 25 -11.83 -17.74 -1.07
CA PRO A 25 -10.92 -17.36 0.03
C PRO A 25 -11.58 -17.39 1.42
N GLY A 26 -12.82 -16.89 1.56
CA GLY A 26 -13.55 -16.90 2.83
C GLY A 26 -13.82 -18.31 3.34
N LEU A 27 -14.24 -19.24 2.48
CA LEU A 27 -14.47 -20.64 2.83
C LEU A 27 -13.18 -21.36 3.27
N ARG A 28 -12.05 -21.06 2.62
CA ARG A 28 -10.73 -21.58 3.05
C ARG A 28 -10.34 -21.04 4.42
N HIS A 29 -10.65 -19.77 4.70
CA HIS A 29 -10.38 -19.15 5.99
C HIS A 29 -11.20 -19.83 7.10
N ILE A 30 -12.51 -20.01 6.88
CA ILE A 30 -13.42 -20.72 7.79
C ILE A 30 -12.90 -22.12 8.11
N ALA A 31 -12.55 -22.90 7.09
CA ALA A 31 -12.08 -24.28 7.26
C ALA A 31 -10.75 -24.37 8.04
N ALA A 32 -9.95 -23.31 8.02
CA ALA A 32 -8.62 -23.33 8.61
C ALA A 32 -8.60 -23.13 10.12
N TYR A 33 -9.56 -22.41 10.73
CA TYR A 33 -9.56 -22.16 12.17
C TYR A 33 -9.49 -23.47 12.97
N ASP A 34 -10.43 -24.39 12.77
CA ASP A 34 -10.46 -25.64 13.53
C ASP A 34 -9.29 -26.59 13.22
N GLU A 35 -8.85 -26.65 11.96
CA GLU A 35 -7.71 -27.46 11.57
C GLU A 35 -6.42 -26.93 12.21
N GLN A 36 -6.20 -25.61 12.18
CA GLN A 36 -5.00 -24.99 12.72
C GLN A 36 -4.94 -25.08 14.23
N ARG A 37 -6.06 -24.92 14.94
CA ARG A 37 -6.09 -25.15 16.40
C ARG A 37 -5.81 -26.61 16.75
N ARG A 38 -6.37 -27.57 15.99
CA ARG A 38 -6.08 -29.00 16.18
C ARG A 38 -4.60 -29.30 15.93
N GLN A 39 -4.00 -28.74 14.88
CA GLN A 39 -2.59 -28.92 14.59
C GLN A 39 -1.70 -28.28 15.68
N GLY A 40 -2.00 -27.04 16.10
CA GLY A 40 -1.25 -26.35 17.15
C GLY A 40 -1.26 -27.10 18.49
N ARG A 41 -2.42 -27.64 18.89
CA ARG A 41 -2.54 -28.50 20.09
C ARG A 41 -1.68 -29.76 19.98
N ARG A 42 -1.76 -30.47 18.85
CA ARG A 42 -0.94 -31.67 18.60
C ARG A 42 0.56 -31.36 18.63
N ASN A 43 0.97 -30.27 18.00
CA ASN A 43 2.38 -29.82 17.99
C ASN A 43 2.86 -29.55 19.42
N PHE A 44 2.08 -28.78 20.20
CA PHE A 44 2.43 -28.46 21.58
C PHE A 44 2.50 -29.70 22.48
N GLU A 45 1.54 -30.62 22.39
CA GLU A 45 1.53 -31.87 23.15
C GLU A 45 2.74 -32.75 22.82
N ALA A 46 3.09 -32.88 21.53
CA ALA A 46 4.26 -33.63 21.09
C ALA A 46 5.56 -33.01 21.60
N ILE A 47 5.69 -31.68 21.50
CA ILE A 47 6.86 -30.94 21.99
C ILE A 47 6.97 -31.05 23.51
N ALA A 48 5.85 -30.94 24.24
CA ALA A 48 5.85 -31.07 25.69
C ALA A 48 6.29 -32.47 26.13
N SER A 49 5.78 -33.52 25.49
CA SER A 49 6.18 -34.90 25.78
C SER A 49 7.66 -35.17 25.47
N ALA A 50 8.17 -34.64 24.36
CA ALA A 50 9.59 -34.74 23.99
C ALA A 50 10.50 -33.97 24.96
N ALA A 51 10.09 -32.76 25.38
CA ALA A 51 10.82 -31.96 26.35
C ALA A 51 10.87 -32.62 27.74
N GLU A 52 9.76 -33.24 28.19
CA GLU A 52 9.72 -34.04 29.43
C GLU A 52 10.68 -35.24 29.39
N SER A 53 10.86 -35.82 28.20
CA SER A 53 11.80 -36.91 27.92
C SER A 53 13.26 -36.43 27.72
N ARG A 54 13.52 -35.13 27.92
CA ARG A 54 14.83 -34.45 27.72
C ARG A 54 15.36 -34.55 26.28
N GLU A 55 14.48 -34.68 25.30
CA GLU A 55 14.85 -34.61 23.89
C GLU A 55 15.08 -33.16 23.46
N ASN A 56 15.87 -32.96 22.40
CA ASN A 56 16.09 -31.63 21.84
C ASN A 56 14.87 -31.20 21.00
N VAL A 57 14.10 -30.25 21.53
CA VAL A 57 12.89 -29.73 20.89
C VAL A 57 13.08 -28.42 20.12
N THR A 58 14.32 -27.95 19.93
CA THR A 58 14.63 -26.61 19.38
C THR A 58 13.97 -26.38 18.02
N GLU A 59 14.17 -27.28 17.06
CA GLU A 59 13.58 -27.16 15.72
C GLU A 59 12.06 -27.27 15.77
N ALA A 60 11.54 -28.20 16.59
CA ALA A 60 10.10 -28.40 16.72
C ALA A 60 9.42 -27.15 17.28
N VAL A 61 9.99 -26.51 18.31
CA VAL A 61 9.48 -25.23 18.84
C VAL A 61 9.47 -24.15 17.76
N LEU A 62 10.59 -23.95 17.07
CA LEU A 62 10.73 -22.86 16.09
C LEU A 62 9.85 -23.05 14.86
N LEU A 63 9.60 -24.29 14.43
CA LEU A 63 8.83 -24.59 13.23
C LEU A 63 7.35 -24.82 13.53
N GLN A 64 7.02 -25.42 14.68
CA GLN A 64 5.68 -25.96 14.94
C GLN A 64 4.86 -25.17 15.97
N LEU A 65 5.48 -24.24 16.72
CA LEU A 65 4.76 -23.34 17.64
C LEU A 65 4.60 -21.91 17.11
N LEU A 66 5.19 -21.58 15.96
CA LEU A 66 5.14 -20.25 15.38
C LEU A 66 4.34 -20.24 14.07
N PRO A 67 3.65 -19.14 13.73
CA PRO A 67 2.72 -19.08 12.60
C PRO A 67 3.43 -18.76 11.27
N TYR A 68 3.65 -19.78 10.41
CA TYR A 68 4.34 -19.62 9.12
C TYR A 68 3.40 -19.39 7.94
N GLY A 69 3.88 -18.65 6.94
CA GLY A 69 3.24 -18.49 5.64
C GLY A 69 3.34 -19.75 4.76
N THR A 70 2.48 -19.84 3.73
CA THR A 70 2.21 -21.06 2.95
C THR A 70 3.30 -21.50 1.95
N SER A 71 4.52 -20.97 2.04
CA SER A 71 5.60 -21.23 1.07
C SER A 71 5.97 -22.73 0.99
N ALA A 72 6.46 -23.16 -0.19
CA ALA A 72 6.90 -24.54 -0.41
C ALA A 72 8.02 -24.95 0.56
N ASN A 73 8.95 -24.02 0.84
CA ASN A 73 10.04 -24.24 1.79
C ASN A 73 9.52 -24.47 3.22
N ASN A 74 8.58 -23.64 3.69
CA ASN A 74 7.99 -23.79 5.02
C ASN A 74 7.28 -25.14 5.17
N ARG A 75 6.55 -25.58 4.14
CA ARG A 75 5.89 -26.89 4.14
C ARG A 75 6.90 -28.04 4.19
N GLN A 76 7.98 -27.97 3.40
CA GLN A 76 9.02 -29.01 3.39
C GLN A 76 9.72 -29.15 4.74
N ARG A 77 9.88 -28.06 5.48
CA ARG A 77 10.47 -28.05 6.83
C ARG A 77 9.50 -28.53 7.91
N GLY A 78 8.24 -28.79 7.59
CA GLY A 78 7.23 -29.17 8.58
C GLY A 78 6.81 -27.99 9.47
N ALA A 79 6.88 -26.76 8.96
CA ALA A 79 6.43 -25.58 9.69
C ALA A 79 4.91 -25.54 9.84
N TRP A 80 4.43 -24.96 10.95
CA TRP A 80 3.01 -24.78 11.22
C TRP A 80 2.46 -23.64 10.37
N ILE A 81 1.83 -24.02 9.26
CA ILE A 81 1.23 -23.07 8.32
C ILE A 81 -0.06 -22.50 8.91
N HIS A 82 -0.14 -21.17 9.00
CA HIS A 82 -1.23 -20.47 9.67
C HIS A 82 -1.95 -19.46 8.75
N ILE A 83 -3.24 -19.20 8.97
CA ILE A 83 -4.03 -18.21 8.19
C ILE A 83 -3.61 -16.77 8.46
N ALA A 84 -3.14 -16.52 9.67
CA ALA A 84 -2.53 -15.26 10.09
C ALA A 84 -1.04 -15.49 10.32
N PRO A 85 -0.21 -15.59 9.27
CA PRO A 85 1.22 -15.81 9.44
C PRO A 85 1.90 -14.56 9.99
N ALA A 86 2.91 -14.77 10.84
CA ALA A 86 3.84 -13.72 11.26
C ALA A 86 5.28 -14.01 10.82
N ILE A 87 5.52 -15.19 10.24
CA ILE A 87 6.82 -15.62 9.76
C ILE A 87 6.69 -16.10 8.31
N THR A 88 7.32 -15.38 7.38
CA THR A 88 7.23 -15.67 5.94
C THR A 88 8.51 -16.29 5.37
N LYS A 89 9.62 -16.19 6.12
CA LYS A 89 10.96 -16.68 5.76
C LYS A 89 11.57 -17.49 6.90
N ASP A 90 12.78 -17.99 6.71
CA ASP A 90 13.50 -18.69 7.77
C ASP A 90 13.70 -17.77 8.99
N ILE A 91 13.14 -18.17 10.15
CA ILE A 91 13.27 -17.40 11.38
C ILE A 91 14.73 -17.28 11.83
N LYS A 92 15.55 -18.30 11.57
CA LYS A 92 16.96 -18.32 11.98
C LYS A 92 17.77 -17.31 11.21
N GLU A 93 17.69 -17.39 9.88
CA GLU A 93 18.37 -16.45 8.99
C GLU A 93 17.89 -15.01 9.25
N TRP A 94 16.59 -14.84 9.51
CA TRP A 94 16.02 -13.52 9.79
C TRP A 94 16.56 -12.90 11.09
N PHE A 95 16.49 -13.62 12.20
CA PHE A 95 16.85 -13.08 13.52
C PHE A 95 18.37 -12.90 13.64
N GLU A 96 19.16 -13.76 13.00
CA GLU A 96 20.62 -13.59 12.92
C GLU A 96 21.01 -12.37 12.07
N ALA A 97 20.39 -12.20 10.90
CA ALA A 97 20.64 -11.02 10.06
C ALA A 97 20.26 -9.71 10.77
N ALA A 98 19.20 -9.73 11.58
CA ALA A 98 18.76 -8.59 12.40
C ALA A 98 19.60 -8.36 13.66
N LYS A 99 20.60 -9.23 13.94
CA LYS A 99 21.41 -9.21 15.17
C LYS A 99 20.56 -9.26 16.44
N TRP A 100 19.46 -10.02 16.40
CA TRP A 100 18.59 -10.26 17.56
C TRP A 100 19.01 -11.52 18.33
N THR A 101 19.53 -12.51 17.60
CA THR A 101 19.96 -13.81 18.12
C THR A 101 21.25 -14.23 17.40
N LYS A 102 22.06 -15.10 18.02
CA LYS A 102 23.19 -15.78 17.38
C LYS A 102 22.89 -17.25 17.15
N SER A 103 23.64 -17.90 16.26
CA SER A 103 23.47 -19.31 15.93
C SER A 103 23.60 -20.25 17.14
N GLU A 104 24.40 -19.87 18.15
CA GLU A 104 24.59 -20.62 19.40
C GLU A 104 23.43 -20.47 20.41
N ASP A 105 22.58 -19.45 20.26
CA ASP A 105 21.54 -19.08 21.23
C ASP A 105 20.16 -19.70 20.91
N TRP A 106 20.03 -20.42 19.78
CA TRP A 106 18.72 -20.92 19.33
C TRP A 106 18.05 -21.89 20.30
N SER A 107 18.84 -22.66 21.05
CA SER A 107 18.31 -23.55 22.08
C SER A 107 17.62 -22.76 23.20
N GLN A 108 18.19 -21.62 23.59
CA GLN A 108 17.68 -20.74 24.64
C GLN A 108 16.48 -19.93 24.16
N VAL A 109 16.48 -19.50 22.90
CA VAL A 109 15.31 -18.88 22.25
C VAL A 109 14.13 -19.86 22.23
N ALA A 110 14.36 -21.10 21.79
CA ALA A 110 13.31 -22.12 21.79
C ALA A 110 12.79 -22.42 23.20
N GLU A 111 13.69 -22.54 24.19
CA GLU A 111 13.29 -22.73 25.58
C GLU A 111 12.44 -21.56 26.11
N ALA A 112 12.81 -20.32 25.80
CA ALA A 112 12.06 -19.14 26.18
C ALA A 112 10.63 -19.13 25.59
N ILE A 113 10.49 -19.45 24.30
CA ILE A 113 9.19 -19.54 23.62
C ILE A 113 8.35 -20.65 24.26
N PHE A 114 8.93 -21.84 24.42
CA PHE A 114 8.22 -23.00 24.94
C PHE A 114 7.77 -22.78 26.39
N SER A 115 8.64 -22.24 27.25
CA SER A 115 8.31 -21.88 28.63
C SER A 115 7.21 -20.83 28.69
N PHE A 116 7.24 -19.80 27.84
CA PHE A 116 6.18 -18.80 27.75
C PHE A 116 4.83 -19.41 27.34
N VAL A 117 4.81 -20.22 26.27
CA VAL A 117 3.58 -20.87 25.80
C VAL A 117 3.01 -21.81 26.86
N ARG A 118 3.88 -22.59 27.52
CA ARG A 118 3.50 -23.51 28.60
C ARG A 118 2.94 -22.77 29.81
N HIS A 119 3.57 -21.66 30.22
CA HIS A 119 3.09 -20.83 31.33
C HIS A 119 1.68 -20.30 31.03
N CYS A 120 1.49 -19.68 29.87
CA CYS A 120 0.19 -19.14 29.46
C CYS A 120 -0.89 -20.23 29.32
N ASN A 121 -0.54 -21.43 28.84
CA ASN A 121 -1.50 -22.53 28.71
C ASN A 121 -1.92 -23.13 30.07
N ASN A 122 -1.01 -23.17 31.04
CA ASN A 122 -1.29 -23.71 32.37
C ASN A 122 -2.02 -22.69 33.26
N GLU A 123 -1.64 -21.41 33.14
CA GLU A 123 -2.13 -20.33 33.99
C GLU A 123 -2.60 -19.13 33.13
N PRO A 124 -3.74 -19.25 32.41
CA PRO A 124 -4.19 -18.21 31.48
C PRO A 124 -4.47 -16.85 32.15
N GLY A 125 -4.80 -16.86 33.45
CA GLY A 125 -4.97 -15.64 34.25
C GLY A 125 -3.67 -14.85 34.51
N GLN A 126 -2.49 -15.45 34.26
CA GLN A 126 -1.19 -14.83 34.47
C GLN A 126 -0.56 -14.25 33.19
N LEU A 127 -1.35 -14.06 32.13
CA LEU A 127 -0.84 -13.56 30.84
C LEU A 127 0.04 -12.30 30.96
N SER A 128 -0.34 -11.36 31.82
CA SER A 128 0.45 -10.13 32.03
C SER A 128 1.82 -10.39 32.66
N ALA A 129 1.93 -11.36 33.57
CA ALA A 129 3.19 -11.75 34.18
C ALA A 129 4.07 -12.47 33.15
N ALA A 130 3.48 -13.44 32.43
CA ALA A 130 4.16 -14.20 31.38
C ALA A 130 4.76 -13.29 30.29
N CYS A 131 4.01 -12.29 29.80
CA CYS A 131 4.51 -11.36 28.79
C CYS A 131 5.69 -10.52 29.31
N LYS A 132 5.64 -10.12 30.59
CA LYS A 132 6.70 -9.33 31.22
C LYS A 132 7.97 -10.16 31.40
N GLU A 133 7.85 -11.36 31.98
CA GLU A 133 8.96 -12.30 32.18
C GLU A 133 9.63 -12.65 30.86
N PHE A 134 8.84 -12.97 29.82
CA PHE A 134 9.38 -13.25 28.50
C PHE A 134 10.15 -12.06 27.92
N THR A 135 9.61 -10.85 28.00
CA THR A 135 10.25 -9.63 27.44
C THR A 135 11.55 -9.24 28.17
N GLU A 136 11.71 -9.66 29.43
CA GLU A 136 12.94 -9.44 30.20
C GLU A 136 14.07 -10.43 29.83
N LEU A 137 13.76 -11.53 29.12
CA LEU A 137 14.77 -12.48 28.67
C LEU A 137 15.65 -11.89 27.55
N PRO A 138 16.98 -12.11 27.59
CA PRO A 138 17.89 -11.68 26.51
C PRO A 138 17.50 -12.22 25.11
N TYR A 139 16.81 -13.37 25.09
CA TYR A 139 16.45 -14.13 23.90
C TYR A 139 15.06 -13.79 23.33
N SER A 140 14.39 -12.78 23.88
CA SER A 140 13.02 -12.38 23.48
C SER A 140 12.98 -11.29 22.41
N LYS A 141 14.15 -10.72 22.05
CA LYS A 141 14.25 -9.61 21.11
C LYS A 141 13.73 -10.02 19.73
N GLY A 142 12.84 -9.20 19.18
CA GLY A 142 12.24 -9.43 17.86
C GLY A 142 10.90 -10.16 17.89
N PHE A 143 10.54 -10.82 19.01
CA PHE A 143 9.24 -11.46 19.15
C PHE A 143 8.15 -10.42 19.45
N GLN A 144 7.17 -10.37 18.55
CA GLN A 144 6.00 -9.51 18.65
C GLN A 144 4.76 -10.34 19.00
N MET A 145 3.69 -9.68 19.44
CA MET A 145 2.46 -10.41 19.84
C MET A 145 1.95 -11.33 18.72
N GLY A 146 1.93 -10.87 17.46
CA GLY A 146 1.42 -11.67 16.33
C GLY A 146 2.18 -12.97 16.06
N MET A 147 3.39 -13.13 16.60
CA MET A 147 4.16 -14.38 16.49
C MET A 147 3.77 -15.43 17.53
N LEU A 148 3.21 -15.01 18.66
CA LEU A 148 2.97 -15.87 19.82
C LEU A 148 1.48 -16.04 20.13
N THR A 149 0.63 -15.08 19.75
CA THR A 149 -0.82 -15.19 19.96
C THR A 149 -1.48 -16.36 19.20
N PRO A 150 -1.03 -16.80 18.01
CA PRO A 150 -1.73 -17.88 17.32
C PRO A 150 -1.63 -19.22 18.05
N ILE A 151 -0.46 -19.56 18.60
CA ILE A 151 -0.32 -20.80 19.37
C ILE A 151 -1.08 -20.72 20.69
N LEU A 152 -1.12 -19.56 21.35
CA LEU A 152 -1.95 -19.36 22.53
C LEU A 152 -3.44 -19.53 22.23
N ASN A 153 -3.94 -18.92 21.15
CA ASN A 153 -5.32 -19.10 20.67
C ASN A 153 -5.60 -20.57 20.30
N ALA A 154 -4.65 -21.29 19.70
CA ALA A 154 -4.82 -22.70 19.38
C ALA A 154 -5.02 -23.56 20.63
N LEU A 155 -4.29 -23.28 21.71
CA LEU A 155 -4.37 -24.01 22.97
C LEU A 155 -5.60 -23.62 23.79
N ARG A 156 -5.90 -22.32 23.88
CA ARG A 156 -6.96 -21.75 24.72
C ARG A 156 -7.71 -20.63 23.99
N PRO A 157 -8.56 -20.96 22.99
CA PRO A 157 -9.25 -19.94 22.19
C PRO A 157 -10.22 -19.08 23.00
N ASP A 158 -10.73 -19.58 24.13
CA ASP A 158 -11.61 -18.82 25.02
C ASP A 158 -10.87 -17.79 25.88
N ASP A 159 -9.58 -18.02 26.17
CA ASP A 159 -8.76 -17.15 27.00
C ASP A 159 -7.93 -16.16 26.17
N PHE A 160 -7.55 -16.56 24.95
CA PHE A 160 -6.59 -15.85 24.11
C PHE A 160 -7.16 -15.58 22.71
N LEU A 161 -7.43 -14.32 22.40
CA LEU A 161 -7.78 -13.88 21.04
C LEU A 161 -6.61 -14.03 20.08
N LEU A 162 -6.95 -14.34 18.83
CA LEU A 162 -6.03 -14.26 17.70
C LEU A 162 -5.76 -12.79 17.35
N ILE A 163 -4.77 -12.19 18.03
CA ILE A 163 -4.37 -10.81 17.75
C ILE A 163 -3.19 -10.78 16.79
N ASN A 164 -3.47 -10.33 15.57
CA ASN A 164 -2.50 -10.03 14.53
C ASN A 164 -2.53 -8.52 14.20
N ASN A 165 -1.74 -8.07 13.21
CA ASN A 165 -1.71 -6.64 12.87
C ASN A 165 -3.09 -6.08 12.48
N LYS A 166 -3.91 -6.89 11.78
CA LYS A 166 -5.23 -6.47 11.29
C LYS A 166 -6.24 -6.38 12.44
N SER A 167 -6.41 -7.44 13.22
CA SER A 167 -7.34 -7.42 14.36
C SER A 167 -6.95 -6.40 15.43
N ARG A 168 -5.66 -6.16 15.65
CA ARG A 168 -5.18 -5.06 16.50
C ARG A 168 -5.64 -3.68 16.03
N GLN A 169 -5.53 -3.37 14.73
CA GLN A 169 -5.96 -2.08 14.17
C GLN A 169 -7.46 -1.87 14.35
N VAL A 170 -8.26 -2.90 14.10
CA VAL A 170 -9.72 -2.87 14.27
C VAL A 170 -10.10 -2.69 15.74
N ILE A 171 -9.43 -3.39 16.67
CA ILE A 171 -9.62 -3.19 18.12
C ILE A 171 -9.30 -1.74 18.49
N ASN A 172 -8.15 -1.21 18.07
CA ASN A 172 -7.74 0.16 18.34
C ASN A 172 -8.78 1.18 17.87
N TYR A 173 -9.29 1.00 16.65
CA TYR A 173 -10.27 1.91 16.07
C TYR A 173 -11.61 1.89 16.80
N PHE A 174 -12.21 0.71 17.01
CA PHE A 174 -13.55 0.60 17.58
C PHE A 174 -13.57 0.72 19.12
N ALA A 175 -12.44 0.46 19.78
CA ALA A 175 -12.30 0.61 21.23
C ALA A 175 -11.68 1.95 21.66
N ASN A 176 -11.23 2.80 20.73
CA ASN A 176 -10.48 4.03 21.00
C ASN A 176 -9.22 3.76 21.83
N THR A 177 -8.39 2.82 21.37
CA THR A 177 -7.13 2.45 22.01
C THR A 177 -5.97 2.56 21.02
N SER A 178 -4.73 2.49 21.53
CA SER A 178 -3.50 2.62 20.73
C SER A 178 -2.48 1.56 21.11
N TYR A 179 -2.88 0.28 21.10
CA TYR A 179 -1.96 -0.84 21.37
C TYR A 179 -0.96 -1.00 20.23
N GLY A 180 0.33 -1.13 20.53
CA GLY A 180 1.40 -1.40 19.57
C GLY A 180 1.55 -2.90 19.26
N GLN A 181 2.66 -3.29 18.63
CA GLN A 181 2.95 -4.70 18.28
C GLN A 181 3.70 -5.47 19.39
N LYS A 182 4.11 -4.79 20.46
CA LYS A 182 4.92 -5.37 21.55
C LYS A 182 4.11 -6.42 22.31
N LEU A 183 4.79 -7.49 22.75
CA LEU A 183 4.15 -8.52 23.56
C LEU A 183 3.61 -7.98 24.90
N THR A 184 4.20 -6.90 25.43
CA THR A 184 3.73 -6.20 26.64
C THR A 184 2.34 -5.58 26.50
N ASP A 185 1.90 -5.27 25.28
CA ASP A 185 0.59 -4.67 25.02
C ASP A 185 -0.48 -5.75 24.85
N TYR A 186 -0.08 -7.01 24.64
CA TYR A 186 -0.97 -8.12 24.37
C TYR A 186 -2.02 -8.36 25.46
N PRO A 187 -1.71 -8.35 26.78
CA PRO A 187 -2.74 -8.56 27.81
C PRO A 187 -3.88 -7.54 27.75
N ALA A 188 -3.54 -6.27 27.53
CA ALA A 188 -4.51 -5.19 27.43
C ALA A 188 -5.30 -5.26 26.11
N ALA A 189 -4.64 -5.56 25.00
CA ALA A 189 -5.29 -5.76 23.70
C ALA A 189 -6.25 -6.97 23.72
N ASN A 190 -5.86 -8.08 24.35
CA ASN A 190 -6.67 -9.28 24.53
C ASN A 190 -7.94 -8.99 25.32
N PHE A 191 -7.79 -8.34 26.48
CA PHE A 191 -8.93 -7.95 27.31
C PHE A 191 -9.89 -6.99 26.59
N THR A 192 -9.35 -5.96 25.94
CA THR A 192 -10.14 -4.96 25.21
C THR A 192 -10.86 -5.59 24.01
N GLY A 193 -10.19 -6.47 23.26
CA GLY A 193 -10.78 -7.23 22.16
C GLY A 193 -11.95 -8.09 22.63
N HIS A 194 -11.81 -8.87 23.71
CA HIS A 194 -12.90 -9.70 24.23
C HIS A 194 -14.09 -8.84 24.67
N LYS A 195 -13.82 -7.72 25.34
CA LYS A 195 -14.85 -6.77 25.77
C LYS A 195 -15.57 -6.12 24.58
N LEU A 196 -14.84 -5.82 23.51
CA LEU A 196 -15.37 -5.25 22.28
C LEU A 196 -16.27 -6.26 21.57
N ILE A 197 -15.75 -7.47 21.31
CA ILE A 197 -16.47 -8.57 20.67
C ILE A 197 -17.76 -8.89 21.43
N LYS A 198 -17.70 -9.04 22.75
CA LYS A 198 -18.87 -9.30 23.59
C LYS A 198 -19.94 -8.21 23.49
N LYS A 199 -19.55 -6.95 23.29
CA LYS A 199 -20.48 -5.83 23.12
C LYS A 199 -21.14 -5.81 21.74
N LEU A 200 -20.45 -6.36 20.73
CA LEU A 200 -20.88 -6.39 19.34
C LEU A 200 -21.51 -7.74 18.94
N ALA A 201 -21.54 -8.70 19.86
CA ALA A 201 -22.03 -10.05 19.61
C ALA A 201 -23.46 -10.03 19.05
N THR A 202 -24.35 -9.18 19.57
CA THR A 202 -25.73 -9.08 19.08
C THR A 202 -25.82 -8.62 17.62
N GLU A 203 -24.92 -7.75 17.20
CA GLU A 203 -24.84 -7.18 15.86
C GLU A 203 -24.20 -8.12 14.86
N MET A 204 -23.25 -8.95 15.32
CA MET A 204 -22.56 -9.92 14.47
C MET A 204 -23.43 -11.14 14.15
N HIS A 205 -24.49 -11.39 14.93
CA HIS A 205 -25.42 -12.50 14.71
C HIS A 205 -26.71 -12.04 14.05
N TYR A 206 -26.75 -12.12 12.73
CA TYR A 206 -27.99 -11.97 11.96
C TYR A 206 -28.00 -12.94 10.76
N PRO A 207 -29.15 -13.16 10.11
CA PRO A 207 -29.29 -14.21 9.10
C PRO A 207 -28.28 -14.07 7.95
N GLY A 208 -27.58 -15.17 7.64
CA GLY A 208 -26.60 -15.23 6.56
C GLY A 208 -25.14 -15.17 7.00
N VAL A 209 -24.83 -14.88 8.26
CA VAL A 209 -23.46 -14.90 8.77
C VAL A 209 -23.00 -16.34 9.04
N PRO A 210 -21.73 -16.72 8.77
CA PRO A 210 -21.22 -18.06 9.08
C PRO A 210 -21.37 -18.41 10.55
N ALA A 211 -21.72 -19.68 10.84
CA ALA A 211 -21.75 -20.23 12.18
C ALA A 211 -20.33 -20.45 12.71
N LEU A 212 -19.70 -19.37 13.17
CA LEU A 212 -18.37 -19.33 13.78
C LEU A 212 -18.47 -18.83 15.21
N ARG A 213 -17.38 -18.96 15.96
CA ARG A 213 -17.22 -18.24 17.21
C ARG A 213 -17.08 -16.74 16.92
N ASP A 214 -17.55 -15.90 17.84
CA ASP A 214 -17.54 -14.44 17.70
C ASP A 214 -16.14 -13.87 17.48
N ASP A 215 -15.12 -14.48 18.08
CA ASP A 215 -13.71 -14.11 17.94
C ASP A 215 -13.15 -14.44 16.56
N ASP A 216 -13.46 -15.61 16.01
CA ASP A 216 -13.07 -16.00 14.64
C ASP A 216 -13.76 -15.11 13.61
N LEU A 217 -15.05 -14.85 13.82
CA LEU A 217 -15.83 -13.99 12.96
C LEU A 217 -15.30 -12.56 12.97
N PHE A 218 -14.87 -12.06 14.14
CA PHE A 218 -14.23 -10.76 14.28
C PHE A 218 -12.84 -10.70 13.62
N ASP A 219 -12.04 -11.78 13.70
CA ASP A 219 -10.77 -11.87 12.99
C ASP A 219 -10.96 -11.88 11.46
N MET A 220 -11.92 -12.66 10.95
CA MET A 220 -12.30 -12.64 9.53
C MET A 220 -12.75 -11.26 9.08
N PHE A 221 -13.59 -10.59 9.87
CA PHE A 221 -14.01 -9.22 9.61
C PHE A 221 -12.83 -8.27 9.59
N SER A 222 -11.88 -8.43 10.52
CA SER A 222 -10.68 -7.60 10.60
C SER A 222 -9.78 -7.76 9.39
N LEU A 223 -9.59 -8.99 8.90
CA LEU A 223 -8.88 -9.27 7.66
C LEU A 223 -9.58 -8.58 6.48
N TRP A 224 -10.90 -8.73 6.36
CA TRP A 224 -11.65 -8.11 5.27
C TRP A 224 -11.55 -6.58 5.33
N LEU A 225 -11.76 -5.98 6.50
CA LEU A 225 -11.79 -4.53 6.65
C LEU A 225 -10.44 -3.90 6.29
N VAL A 226 -9.35 -4.48 6.79
CA VAL A 226 -8.00 -3.94 6.61
C VAL A 226 -7.43 -4.28 5.24
N THR A 227 -7.53 -5.54 4.80
CA THR A 227 -6.82 -6.01 3.60
C THR A 227 -7.68 -5.93 2.34
N ILE A 228 -8.97 -6.26 2.43
CA ILE A 228 -9.85 -6.37 1.25
C ILE A 228 -10.53 -5.04 0.96
N LYS A 229 -11.19 -4.48 1.97
CA LYS A 229 -11.84 -3.17 1.88
C LYS A 229 -10.83 -2.02 1.88
N LYS A 230 -9.63 -2.23 2.43
CA LYS A 230 -8.60 -1.20 2.62
C LYS A 230 -9.16 0.01 3.35
N TYR A 231 -9.85 -0.24 4.45
CA TYR A 231 -10.56 0.80 5.19
C TYR A 231 -9.59 1.85 5.71
N GLY A 232 -9.81 3.11 5.29
CA GLY A 232 -9.07 4.24 5.82
C GLY A 232 -9.59 4.56 7.21
N PHE A 233 -8.82 4.21 8.26
CA PHE A 233 -9.14 4.55 9.65
C PHE A 233 -9.08 6.07 9.97
N LEU A 234 -9.00 6.92 8.94
CA LEU A 234 -8.90 8.38 8.99
C LEU A 234 -10.17 9.03 8.44
N ALA A 235 -11.19 9.19 9.28
CA ALA A 235 -12.20 10.24 9.16
C ALA A 235 -13.00 10.37 10.46
N GLN A 236 -13.15 11.61 10.93
CA GLN A 236 -13.94 12.09 12.07
C GLN A 236 -13.30 11.95 13.46
N GLU A 237 -12.36 12.86 13.76
CA GLU A 237 -12.51 13.84 14.86
C GLU A 237 -11.41 14.90 14.71
N THR A 238 -11.78 16.05 14.14
CA THR A 238 -10.94 17.25 14.18
C THR A 238 -11.14 17.91 15.55
N SER A 239 -10.32 17.56 16.54
CA SER A 239 -9.69 18.52 17.46
C SER A 239 -8.87 17.80 18.54
N LEU A 240 -7.59 18.19 18.64
CA LEU A 240 -6.73 18.00 19.81
C LEU A 240 -6.42 16.55 20.20
N ALA A 241 -5.66 15.83 19.37
CA ALA A 241 -4.72 14.82 19.86
C ALA A 241 -3.64 14.56 18.81
N SER A 242 -2.40 14.86 19.21
CA SER A 242 -1.13 14.38 18.67
C SER A 242 -1.21 13.32 17.57
N GLU A 243 -0.84 13.72 16.35
CA GLU A 243 -0.52 12.81 15.26
C GLU A 243 0.72 11.99 15.62
N VAL A 244 0.48 10.86 16.27
CA VAL A 244 1.38 9.72 16.24
C VAL A 244 1.18 9.06 14.89
N VAL A 245 1.92 9.53 13.88
CA VAL A 245 2.19 8.72 12.70
C VAL A 245 3.12 7.62 13.18
N GLU A 246 2.52 6.49 13.57
CA GLU A 246 3.24 5.28 13.92
C GLU A 246 3.86 4.74 12.63
N PHE A 247 5.13 5.09 12.41
CA PHE A 247 6.00 4.51 11.39
C PHE A 247 6.20 3.02 11.71
N THR A 248 5.23 2.22 11.33
CA THR A 248 5.42 0.80 11.14
C THR A 248 6.06 0.63 9.78
N SER A 249 7.31 0.17 9.76
CA SER A 249 7.84 -0.55 8.60
C SER A 249 7.10 -1.88 8.54
N ASP A 250 5.82 -1.84 8.20
CA ASP A 250 5.08 -2.99 7.73
C ASP A 250 5.72 -3.33 6.39
N LEU A 251 6.62 -4.31 6.40
CA LEU A 251 7.00 -5.00 5.17
C LEU A 251 5.72 -5.67 4.68
N GLU A 252 4.97 -4.96 3.84
CA GLU A 252 3.92 -5.54 3.02
C GLU A 252 4.46 -6.84 2.44
N GLU A 253 3.72 -7.93 2.60
CA GLU A 253 4.00 -9.16 1.86
C GLU A 253 4.01 -8.77 0.39
N VAL A 254 5.21 -8.77 -0.23
CA VAL A 254 5.33 -8.38 -1.63
C VAL A 254 4.77 -9.54 -2.43
N GLU A 255 3.48 -9.48 -2.71
CA GLU A 255 2.78 -10.46 -3.53
C GLU A 255 3.37 -10.40 -4.94
N LEU A 256 3.50 -11.58 -5.56
CA LEU A 256 3.89 -11.70 -6.96
C LEU A 256 2.91 -10.90 -7.81
N GLN A 257 3.42 -9.88 -8.50
CA GLN A 257 2.59 -9.05 -9.34
C GLN A 257 2.10 -9.85 -10.53
N PRO A 258 0.80 -9.75 -10.91
CA PRO A 258 0.30 -10.42 -12.10
C PRO A 258 1.13 -10.02 -13.32
N GLU A 259 1.34 -10.95 -14.25
CA GLU A 259 2.00 -10.61 -15.50
C GLU A 259 1.22 -9.51 -16.23
N TYR A 260 1.93 -8.48 -16.66
CA TYR A 260 1.38 -7.39 -17.43
C TYR A 260 2.36 -7.03 -18.54
N THR A 261 2.04 -7.47 -19.75
CA THR A 261 2.94 -7.36 -20.92
C THR A 261 2.87 -5.98 -21.56
N LEU A 262 3.88 -5.63 -22.37
CA LEU A 262 3.82 -4.42 -23.19
C LEU A 262 2.69 -4.46 -24.21
N CYS A 263 2.28 -5.64 -24.66
CA CYS A 263 1.14 -5.79 -25.56
C CYS A 263 -0.16 -5.38 -24.85
N GLN A 264 -0.37 -5.87 -23.63
CA GLN A 264 -1.52 -5.44 -22.80
C GLN A 264 -1.44 -3.95 -22.48
N CYS A 265 -0.24 -3.41 -22.21
CA CYS A 265 -0.05 -1.98 -22.01
C CYS A 265 -0.44 -1.15 -23.25
N ALA A 266 -0.07 -1.61 -24.45
CA ALA A 266 -0.48 -0.98 -25.71
C ALA A 266 -2.01 -1.06 -25.91
N GLU A 267 -2.63 -2.19 -25.59
CA GLU A 267 -4.08 -2.36 -25.67
C GLU A 267 -4.84 -1.43 -24.70
N ASP A 268 -4.40 -1.36 -23.45
CA ASP A 268 -5.04 -0.57 -22.40
C ASP A 268 -4.86 0.94 -22.60
N THR A 269 -3.69 1.37 -23.13
CA THR A 269 -3.38 2.80 -23.35
C THR A 269 -3.75 3.27 -24.76
N GLY A 270 -3.97 2.36 -25.69
CA GLY A 270 -4.14 2.62 -27.12
C GLY A 270 -2.86 3.06 -27.84
N LEU A 271 -1.73 3.19 -27.13
CA LEU A 271 -0.45 3.62 -27.69
C LEU A 271 0.21 2.51 -28.52
N ASP A 272 1.10 2.90 -29.42
CA ASP A 272 1.85 1.95 -30.22
C ASP A 272 2.87 1.17 -29.36
N GLN A 273 2.95 -0.14 -29.57
CA GLN A 273 3.84 -0.99 -28.79
C GLN A 273 5.33 -0.65 -29.01
N ALA A 274 5.73 -0.20 -30.21
CA ALA A 274 7.11 0.20 -30.48
C ALA A 274 7.46 1.51 -29.76
N GLU A 275 6.51 2.44 -29.68
CA GLU A 275 6.64 3.66 -28.88
C GLU A 275 6.83 3.34 -27.39
N LEU A 276 5.92 2.54 -26.80
CA LEU A 276 6.03 2.09 -25.41
C LEU A 276 7.33 1.33 -25.13
N THR A 277 7.79 0.52 -26.08
CA THR A 277 9.09 -0.17 -25.99
C THR A 277 10.23 0.83 -25.92
N GLY A 278 10.19 1.90 -26.72
CA GLY A 278 11.16 3.01 -26.64
C GLY A 278 11.16 3.68 -25.28
N TRP A 279 9.99 3.92 -24.70
CA TRP A 279 9.82 4.55 -23.39
C TRP A 279 10.35 3.67 -22.25
N VAL A 280 10.01 2.38 -22.25
CA VAL A 280 10.54 1.42 -21.26
C VAL A 280 12.06 1.33 -21.37
N ARG A 281 12.63 1.28 -22.58
CA ARG A 281 14.10 1.33 -22.76
C ARG A 281 14.71 2.61 -22.18
N ALA A 282 14.05 3.75 -22.36
CA ALA A 282 14.51 5.02 -21.81
C ALA A 282 14.48 5.02 -20.27
N ILE A 283 13.39 4.51 -19.66
CA ILE A 283 13.25 4.35 -18.21
C ILE A 283 14.28 3.36 -17.67
N GLU A 284 14.48 2.22 -18.32
CA GLU A 284 15.48 1.25 -17.87
C GLU A 284 16.91 1.76 -18.02
N ARG A 285 17.21 2.55 -19.05
CA ARG A 285 18.56 3.13 -19.22
C ARG A 285 18.82 4.24 -18.22
N LYS A 286 17.89 5.19 -18.06
CA LYS A 286 18.06 6.36 -17.19
C LYS A 286 17.68 6.09 -15.75
N LYS A 287 16.93 5.02 -15.46
CA LYS A 287 16.32 4.66 -14.17
C LYS A 287 15.28 5.66 -13.66
N GLN A 288 15.09 6.78 -14.35
CA GLN A 288 14.08 7.77 -14.08
C GLN A 288 13.59 8.46 -15.36
N ALA A 289 12.29 8.78 -15.43
CA ALA A 289 11.69 9.49 -16.54
C ALA A 289 10.63 10.49 -16.07
N ILE A 290 10.35 11.50 -16.90
CA ILE A 290 9.24 12.43 -16.75
C ILE A 290 8.38 12.33 -18.00
N ILE A 291 7.11 11.95 -17.81
CA ILE A 291 6.08 12.01 -18.84
C ILE A 291 5.43 13.39 -18.76
N TYR A 292 5.58 14.19 -19.80
CA TYR A 292 5.10 15.58 -19.80
C TYR A 292 4.23 15.88 -21.00
N GLY A 293 3.30 16.82 -20.83
CA GLY A 293 2.38 17.20 -21.88
C GLY A 293 1.24 18.06 -21.36
N SER A 294 0.35 18.43 -22.27
CA SER A 294 -0.82 19.23 -21.94
C SER A 294 -1.80 18.46 -21.02
N PRO A 295 -2.72 19.15 -20.33
CA PRO A 295 -3.75 18.53 -19.51
C PRO A 295 -4.63 17.57 -20.32
N GLY A 296 -5.22 16.58 -19.64
CA GLY A 296 -6.16 15.64 -20.28
C GLY A 296 -5.54 14.65 -21.28
N THR A 297 -4.22 14.44 -21.26
CA THR A 297 -3.54 13.48 -22.15
C THR A 297 -3.39 12.08 -21.54
N GLY A 298 -3.74 11.88 -20.27
CA GLY A 298 -3.65 10.56 -19.61
C GLY A 298 -2.27 10.22 -19.03
N LYS A 299 -1.42 11.21 -18.74
CA LYS A 299 -0.04 11.02 -18.24
C LYS A 299 0.04 10.09 -17.02
N THR A 300 -0.76 10.35 -15.98
CA THR A 300 -0.78 9.55 -14.74
C THR A 300 -1.25 8.13 -15.00
N PHE A 301 -2.29 7.96 -15.82
CA PHE A 301 -2.77 6.63 -16.24
C PHE A 301 -1.67 5.84 -16.96
N ILE A 302 -0.99 6.46 -17.93
CA ILE A 302 0.08 5.78 -18.66
C ILE A 302 1.30 5.49 -17.77
N ALA A 303 1.66 6.40 -16.86
CA ALA A 303 2.71 6.16 -15.87
C ALA A 303 2.41 4.94 -15.01
N GLN A 304 1.16 4.78 -14.56
CA GLN A 304 0.70 3.61 -13.81
C GLN A 304 0.75 2.33 -14.64
N LYS A 305 0.31 2.35 -15.90
CA LYS A 305 0.38 1.18 -16.79
C LYS A 305 1.82 0.77 -17.11
N ILE A 306 2.72 1.72 -17.31
CA ILE A 306 4.15 1.44 -17.48
C ILE A 306 4.75 0.87 -16.19
N ALA A 307 4.39 1.42 -15.03
CA ALA A 307 4.82 0.88 -13.74
C ALA A 307 4.34 -0.56 -13.55
N GLN A 308 3.07 -0.84 -13.86
CA GLN A 308 2.48 -2.19 -13.83
C GLN A 308 3.25 -3.16 -14.74
N HIS A 309 3.66 -2.70 -15.93
CA HIS A 309 4.49 -3.51 -16.83
C HIS A 309 5.88 -3.78 -16.25
N LEU A 310 6.54 -2.76 -15.69
CA LEU A 310 7.89 -2.89 -15.13
C LEU A 310 7.95 -3.85 -13.93
N ILE A 311 6.89 -3.89 -13.12
CA ILE A 311 6.84 -4.76 -11.93
C ILE A 311 6.19 -6.13 -12.23
N GLY A 312 5.49 -6.28 -13.35
CA GLY A 312 4.70 -7.46 -13.68
C GLY A 312 5.51 -8.76 -13.71
N GLY A 313 4.97 -9.82 -13.12
CA GLY A 313 5.64 -11.11 -12.98
C GLY A 313 6.79 -11.13 -11.96
N GLY A 314 7.04 -10.02 -11.24
CA GLY A 314 8.05 -9.92 -10.19
C GLY A 314 7.46 -9.68 -8.80
N TYR A 315 8.32 -9.74 -7.77
CA TYR A 315 7.99 -9.32 -6.40
C TYR A 315 8.36 -7.86 -6.21
N GLY A 316 7.98 -7.03 -7.17
CA GLY A 316 8.11 -5.58 -7.13
C GLY A 316 6.82 -4.92 -6.66
N PHE A 317 6.86 -3.62 -6.42
CA PHE A 317 5.65 -2.84 -6.14
C PHE A 317 5.77 -1.44 -6.75
N SER A 318 4.63 -0.75 -6.87
CA SER A 318 4.61 0.65 -7.27
C SER A 318 3.81 1.49 -6.29
N GLU A 319 4.28 2.71 -6.04
CA GLU A 319 3.58 3.69 -5.20
C GLU A 319 3.40 5.01 -5.96
N LEU A 320 2.32 5.72 -5.66
CA LEU A 320 1.99 7.02 -6.24
C LEU A 320 2.03 8.07 -5.15
N VAL A 321 2.83 9.11 -5.35
CA VAL A 321 2.83 10.33 -4.53
C VAL A 321 2.53 11.52 -5.41
N GLN A 322 1.75 12.49 -4.93
CA GLN A 322 1.45 13.71 -5.67
C GLN A 322 2.15 14.90 -5.03
N PHE A 323 2.85 15.69 -5.83
CA PHE A 323 3.50 16.91 -5.36
C PHE A 323 2.52 18.09 -5.35
N HIS A 324 2.70 18.96 -4.36
CA HIS A 324 1.94 20.19 -4.19
C HIS A 324 2.88 21.32 -3.72
N PRO A 325 2.46 22.60 -3.81
CA PRO A 325 3.36 23.74 -3.51
C PRO A 325 3.99 23.73 -2.10
N ALA A 326 3.29 23.16 -1.12
CA ALA A 326 3.78 23.04 0.25
C ALA A 326 4.62 21.77 0.53
N TYR A 327 4.96 20.98 -0.49
CA TYR A 327 5.72 19.74 -0.31
C TYR A 327 7.20 20.06 -0.13
N THR A 328 7.82 19.52 0.93
CA THR A 328 9.17 19.92 1.36
C THR A 328 10.18 18.77 1.33
N TYR A 329 11.45 19.11 1.58
CA TYR A 329 12.51 18.11 1.77
C TYR A 329 12.19 17.18 2.96
N GLU A 330 11.61 17.75 4.02
CA GLU A 330 11.25 17.06 5.24
C GLU A 330 10.16 16.00 5.03
N ASP A 331 9.28 16.20 4.04
CA ASP A 331 8.23 15.26 3.66
C ASP A 331 8.74 14.15 2.74
N PHE A 332 9.69 14.48 1.85
CA PHE A 332 10.16 13.56 0.82
C PHE A 332 11.37 12.73 1.24
N ILE A 333 12.39 13.38 1.80
CA ILE A 333 13.66 12.74 2.17
C ILE A 333 13.65 12.42 3.65
N GLN A 334 13.75 13.42 4.54
CA GLN A 334 13.66 13.23 5.99
C GLN A 334 13.55 14.58 6.70
N GLY A 335 12.89 14.60 7.86
CA GLY A 335 12.72 15.82 8.65
C GLY A 335 12.66 15.56 10.14
N ILE A 336 12.94 16.59 10.94
CA ILE A 336 12.76 16.54 12.38
C ILE A 336 11.27 16.72 12.69
N ARG A 337 10.68 15.76 13.40
CA ARG A 337 9.28 15.83 13.83
C ARG A 337 9.21 15.71 15.35
N PRO A 338 8.39 16.55 16.02
CA PRO A 338 8.14 16.39 17.45
C PRO A 338 7.28 15.14 17.70
N GLN A 339 7.75 14.27 18.56
CA GLN A 339 7.04 13.09 19.04
C GLN A 339 6.83 13.20 20.55
N SER A 340 5.60 12.99 21.00
CA SER A 340 5.30 12.90 22.43
C SER A 340 5.56 11.48 22.90
N GLN A 341 6.52 11.32 23.82
CA GLN A 341 6.79 10.06 24.49
C GLN A 341 6.73 10.33 26.00
N ASP A 342 5.82 9.67 26.70
CA ASP A 342 5.63 9.82 28.16
C ASP A 342 5.38 11.28 28.63
N GLY A 343 4.70 12.09 27.80
CA GLY A 343 4.43 13.50 28.11
C GLY A 343 5.62 14.44 27.88
N GLN A 344 6.77 13.96 27.40
CA GLN A 344 7.91 14.77 26.99
C GLN A 344 7.97 14.88 25.45
N LEU A 345 8.27 16.08 24.96
CA LEU A 345 8.48 16.35 23.54
C LEU A 345 9.91 15.92 23.15
N LYS A 346 10.01 14.93 22.27
CA LYS A 346 11.27 14.49 21.66
C LYS A 346 11.28 14.86 20.17
N TYR A 347 12.33 15.53 19.72
CA TYR A 347 12.50 15.87 18.32
C TYR A 347 13.29 14.76 17.62
N SER A 348 12.60 13.81 17.00
CA SER A 348 13.22 12.70 16.28
C SER A 348 13.32 13.01 14.79
N LEU A 349 14.40 12.51 14.17
CA LEU A 349 14.55 12.53 12.72
C LEU A 349 13.73 11.38 12.13
N VAL A 350 12.79 11.71 11.25
CA VAL A 350 11.84 10.77 10.65
C VAL A 350 12.08 10.71 9.14
N PRO A 351 12.16 9.50 8.53
CA PRO A 351 12.29 9.36 7.08
C PRO A 351 11.02 9.86 6.39
N GLY A 352 11.19 10.49 5.23
CA GLY A 352 10.11 10.87 4.34
C GLY A 352 9.78 9.78 3.31
N ARG A 353 8.82 10.09 2.43
CA ARG A 353 8.23 9.13 1.49
C ARG A 353 9.24 8.41 0.59
N PHE A 354 10.25 9.13 0.10
CA PHE A 354 11.26 8.53 -0.77
C PHE A 354 12.17 7.54 -0.01
N LEU A 355 12.56 7.88 1.22
CA LEU A 355 13.38 6.98 2.04
C LEU A 355 12.58 5.77 2.52
N GLU A 356 11.32 5.95 2.89
CA GLU A 356 10.38 4.85 3.18
C GLU A 356 10.29 3.89 1.99
N PHE A 357 10.01 4.42 0.80
CA PHE A 357 9.90 3.66 -0.44
C PHE A 357 11.19 2.89 -0.74
N CYS A 358 12.36 3.55 -0.63
CA CYS A 358 13.64 2.90 -0.88
C CYS A 358 13.92 1.79 0.14
N LYS A 359 13.66 2.02 1.42
CA LYS A 359 13.82 1.00 2.47
C LYS A 359 12.94 -0.23 2.20
N LYS A 360 11.71 -0.03 1.75
CA LYS A 360 10.83 -1.12 1.31
C LYS A 360 11.41 -1.82 0.07
N ALA A 361 11.85 -1.07 -0.93
CA ALA A 361 12.46 -1.61 -2.15
C ALA A 361 13.73 -2.44 -1.91
N GLU A 362 14.54 -2.12 -0.90
CA GLU A 362 15.72 -2.92 -0.51
C GLU A 362 15.38 -4.35 -0.09
N SER A 363 14.20 -4.55 0.48
CA SER A 363 13.71 -5.85 0.92
C SER A 363 12.97 -6.65 -0.17
N CYS A 364 12.77 -6.06 -1.35
CA CYS A 364 11.97 -6.63 -2.44
C CYS A 364 12.82 -7.29 -3.52
N GLN A 365 12.43 -8.49 -3.96
CA GLN A 365 13.02 -9.15 -5.13
C GLN A 365 12.24 -8.78 -6.41
N GLY A 366 12.42 -7.55 -6.89
CA GLY A 366 11.75 -7.07 -8.09
C GLY A 366 11.97 -5.57 -8.31
N LEU A 367 11.61 -5.08 -9.50
CA LEU A 367 11.64 -3.65 -9.79
C LEU A 367 10.57 -2.94 -8.95
N CYS A 368 10.94 -1.82 -8.34
CA CYS A 368 10.02 -0.99 -7.57
C CYS A 368 9.89 0.37 -8.25
N VAL A 369 8.67 0.85 -8.48
CA VAL A 369 8.43 2.10 -9.23
C VAL A 369 7.74 3.14 -8.35
N LEU A 370 8.41 4.26 -8.10
CA LEU A 370 7.79 5.42 -7.47
C LEU A 370 7.29 6.36 -8.56
N ILE A 371 5.98 6.57 -8.60
CA ILE A 371 5.34 7.54 -9.48
C ILE A 371 5.17 8.84 -8.69
N ILE A 372 5.70 9.94 -9.23
CA ILE A 372 5.57 11.29 -8.67
C ILE A 372 4.64 12.09 -9.58
N ASP A 373 3.37 12.16 -9.19
CA ASP A 373 2.38 12.94 -9.92
C ASP A 373 2.59 14.43 -9.70
N GLU A 374 2.31 15.23 -10.73
CA GLU A 374 2.42 16.68 -10.69
C GLU A 374 3.80 17.17 -10.20
N ILE A 375 4.87 16.52 -10.68
CA ILE A 375 6.24 16.67 -10.17
C ILE A 375 6.73 18.12 -10.18
N ASN A 376 6.26 18.94 -11.12
CA ASN A 376 6.64 20.34 -11.20
C ASN A 376 6.02 21.19 -10.09
N ARG A 377 4.89 20.80 -9.48
CA ARG A 377 4.12 21.63 -8.51
C ARG A 377 4.86 21.93 -7.20
N ALA A 378 5.99 21.30 -6.94
CA ALA A 378 6.87 21.61 -5.83
C ALA A 378 8.23 22.13 -6.32
N ASN A 379 8.99 22.82 -5.45
CA ASN A 379 10.35 23.21 -5.77
C ASN A 379 11.27 21.98 -5.79
N LEU A 380 11.41 21.35 -6.95
CA LEU A 380 12.12 20.08 -7.10
C LEU A 380 13.56 20.10 -6.58
N ALA A 381 14.29 21.20 -6.80
CA ALA A 381 15.67 21.31 -6.32
C ALA A 381 15.74 21.27 -4.79
N GLN A 382 14.80 21.93 -4.11
CA GLN A 382 14.70 21.92 -2.64
C GLN A 382 14.21 20.58 -2.12
N VAL A 383 13.14 20.03 -2.69
CA VAL A 383 12.55 18.76 -2.24
C VAL A 383 13.52 17.59 -2.41
N PHE A 384 14.25 17.54 -3.53
CA PHE A 384 15.17 16.42 -3.77
C PHE A 384 16.47 16.54 -2.99
N GLY A 385 16.97 17.76 -2.73
CA GLY A 385 18.22 17.96 -1.99
C GLY A 385 19.37 17.10 -2.53
N GLU A 386 19.93 16.24 -1.69
CA GLU A 386 21.04 15.34 -2.04
C GLU A 386 20.66 14.26 -3.06
N LEU A 387 19.37 13.94 -3.21
CA LEU A 387 18.87 13.00 -4.22
C LEU A 387 19.29 13.44 -5.63
N MET A 388 19.44 14.75 -5.86
CA MET A 388 19.93 15.29 -7.14
C MET A 388 21.29 14.70 -7.55
N TYR A 389 22.16 14.43 -6.58
CA TYR A 389 23.43 13.76 -6.85
C TYR A 389 23.23 12.26 -7.10
N LEU A 390 22.44 11.59 -6.26
CA LEU A 390 22.22 10.13 -6.35
C LEU A 390 21.45 9.69 -7.60
N LEU A 391 20.61 10.55 -8.19
CA LEU A 391 19.97 10.25 -9.47
C LEU A 391 20.97 10.04 -10.62
N GLU A 392 22.16 10.64 -10.50
CA GLU A 392 23.26 10.49 -11.46
C GLU A 392 24.25 9.40 -11.04
N TYR A 393 24.56 9.31 -9.75
CA TYR A 393 25.52 8.36 -9.18
C TYR A 393 24.86 7.34 -8.26
N ARG A 394 23.99 6.49 -8.83
CA ARG A 394 23.14 5.54 -8.08
C ARG A 394 23.90 4.46 -7.31
N ASP A 395 25.15 4.19 -7.68
CA ASP A 395 26.03 3.22 -7.00
C ASP A 395 26.67 3.79 -5.73
N LYS A 396 26.64 5.11 -5.55
CA LYS A 396 27.27 5.81 -4.42
C LYS A 396 26.34 5.90 -3.21
N GLU A 397 26.96 5.82 -2.05
CA GLU A 397 26.33 6.09 -0.77
C GLU A 397 26.86 7.44 -0.27
N ILE A 398 25.95 8.34 0.10
CA ILE A 398 26.29 9.70 0.55
C ILE A 398 25.66 9.98 1.92
N PRO A 399 26.28 10.83 2.75
CA PRO A 399 25.65 11.32 3.97
C PRO A 399 24.48 12.25 3.61
N LEU A 400 23.36 12.10 4.30
CA LEU A 400 22.25 13.04 4.30
C LEU A 400 22.45 14.09 5.41
N ALA A 401 21.79 15.25 5.30
CA ALA A 401 21.87 16.33 6.29
C ALA A 401 21.59 15.88 7.75
N GLY A 402 20.75 14.86 7.95
CA GLY A 402 20.44 14.27 9.25
C GLY A 402 21.51 13.33 9.84
N GLY A 403 22.64 13.13 9.16
CA GLY A 403 23.81 12.36 9.64
C GLY A 403 23.86 10.89 9.22
N ASN A 404 22.75 10.30 8.78
CA ASN A 404 22.73 8.95 8.23
C ASN A 404 23.21 8.94 6.77
N THR A 405 23.71 7.80 6.30
CA THR A 405 24.05 7.59 4.90
C THR A 405 22.89 6.98 4.11
N PHE A 406 22.87 7.25 2.80
CA PHE A 406 21.82 6.77 1.92
C PHE A 406 22.33 6.51 0.49
N ARG A 407 21.77 5.50 -0.14
CA ARG A 407 21.95 5.14 -1.56
C ARG A 407 20.59 4.72 -2.13
N ILE A 408 20.32 5.09 -3.38
CA ILE A 408 19.11 4.61 -4.06
C ILE A 408 19.28 3.12 -4.43
N PRO A 409 18.36 2.23 -4.04
CA PRO A 409 18.45 0.83 -4.42
C PRO A 409 18.41 0.63 -5.95
N PRO A 410 19.17 -0.33 -6.49
CA PRO A 410 19.31 -0.51 -7.95
C PRO A 410 18.00 -0.93 -8.64
N ASN A 411 17.08 -1.53 -7.90
CA ASN A 411 15.76 -1.94 -8.36
C ASN A 411 14.72 -0.81 -8.38
N VAL A 412 15.05 0.39 -7.88
CA VAL A 412 14.12 1.53 -7.88
C VAL A 412 14.10 2.24 -9.24
N ARG A 413 12.89 2.54 -9.73
CA ARG A 413 12.61 3.44 -10.86
C ARG A 413 11.75 4.60 -10.38
N ILE A 414 11.93 5.77 -11.00
CA ILE A 414 11.14 6.97 -10.69
C ILE A 414 10.46 7.44 -11.97
N ILE A 415 9.13 7.58 -11.95
CA ILE A 415 8.37 8.13 -13.07
C ILE A 415 7.64 9.37 -12.59
N GLY A 416 8.06 10.54 -13.06
CA GLY A 416 7.34 11.79 -12.84
C GLY A 416 6.29 12.02 -13.92
N THR A 417 5.19 12.67 -13.59
CA THR A 417 4.27 13.27 -14.57
C THR A 417 4.26 14.79 -14.40
N MET A 418 4.20 15.51 -15.51
CA MET A 418 4.32 16.97 -15.52
C MET A 418 3.28 17.59 -16.46
N ASN A 419 2.40 18.43 -15.92
CA ASN A 419 1.56 19.31 -16.72
C ASN A 419 2.38 20.50 -17.20
N THR A 420 2.39 20.74 -18.51
CA THR A 420 3.14 21.88 -19.07
C THR A 420 2.35 23.18 -19.17
N ALA A 421 1.02 23.13 -18.99
CA ALA A 421 0.16 24.32 -19.02
C ALA A 421 0.29 25.18 -17.75
N ASP A 422 0.74 24.60 -16.64
CA ASP A 422 0.81 25.29 -15.36
C ASP A 422 1.96 26.33 -15.36
N ARG A 423 1.63 27.60 -15.68
CA ARG A 423 2.57 28.73 -15.74
C ARG A 423 3.12 29.17 -14.39
N SER A 424 2.43 28.85 -13.30
CA SER A 424 2.73 29.29 -11.92
C SER A 424 3.83 28.48 -11.23
N ILE A 425 4.50 27.59 -11.97
CA ILE A 425 5.21 26.45 -11.42
C ILE A 425 6.68 26.48 -11.80
N ALA A 426 7.55 26.09 -10.86
CA ALA A 426 8.99 26.11 -11.04
C ALA A 426 9.40 25.38 -12.33
N LEU A 427 10.02 26.11 -13.26
CA LEU A 427 10.64 25.52 -14.45
C LEU A 427 11.60 24.42 -14.01
N VAL A 428 11.44 23.23 -14.59
CA VAL A 428 12.37 22.12 -14.35
C VAL A 428 13.75 22.54 -14.86
N ASP A 429 14.66 22.81 -13.91
CA ASP A 429 15.99 23.31 -14.18
C ASP A 429 16.80 22.34 -15.08
N HIS A 430 17.76 22.89 -15.82
CA HIS A 430 18.65 22.15 -16.72
C HIS A 430 19.35 20.97 -16.03
N ALA A 431 19.65 21.10 -14.73
CA ALA A 431 20.25 20.03 -13.95
C ALA A 431 19.31 18.82 -13.79
N LEU A 432 18.01 19.03 -13.59
CA LEU A 432 17.00 17.97 -13.57
C LEU A 432 16.80 17.38 -14.97
N ARG A 433 16.77 18.23 -16.00
CA ARG A 433 16.61 17.80 -17.39
C ARG A 433 17.65 16.78 -17.83
N ARG A 434 18.89 16.91 -17.35
CA ARG A 434 19.98 15.96 -17.64
C ARG A 434 19.77 14.58 -17.00
N ARG A 435 19.11 14.53 -15.84
CA ARG A 435 18.99 13.34 -14.99
C ARG A 435 17.79 12.48 -15.37
N PHE A 436 16.72 13.07 -15.87
CA PHE A 436 15.52 12.34 -16.30
C PHE A 436 15.49 12.08 -17.81
N ALA A 437 14.87 10.98 -18.24
CA ALA A 437 14.39 10.86 -19.61
C ALA A 437 13.09 11.66 -19.76
N PHE A 438 12.98 12.52 -20.77
CA PHE A 438 11.77 13.31 -21.03
C PHE A 438 10.96 12.64 -22.13
N ILE A 439 9.74 12.25 -21.79
CA ILE A 439 8.80 11.57 -22.67
C ILE A 439 7.64 12.54 -22.91
N GLU A 440 7.55 13.06 -24.13
CA GLU A 440 6.47 13.97 -24.52
C GLU A 440 5.22 13.16 -24.84
N LEU A 441 4.09 13.53 -24.21
CA LEU A 441 2.79 12.96 -24.48
C LEU A 441 1.88 14.05 -25.04
N ARG A 442 1.49 13.88 -26.31
CA ARG A 442 0.56 14.78 -27.02
C ARG A 442 -0.79 14.09 -27.22
N PRO A 443 -1.87 14.85 -27.48
CA PRO A 443 -3.17 14.27 -27.80
C PRO A 443 -3.03 13.31 -28.99
N ASN A 444 -3.32 12.04 -28.78
CA ASN A 444 -3.26 11.01 -29.82
C ASN A 444 -4.67 10.62 -30.26
N TYR A 445 -5.17 11.25 -31.32
CA TYR A 445 -6.54 11.03 -31.80
C TYR A 445 -6.82 9.61 -32.27
N GLU A 446 -5.79 8.83 -32.59
CA GLU A 446 -5.96 7.42 -32.96
C GLU A 446 -6.35 6.56 -31.74
N VAL A 447 -5.90 6.92 -30.54
CA VAL A 447 -6.36 6.30 -29.29
C VAL A 447 -7.85 6.56 -29.09
N LEU A 448 -8.30 7.80 -29.30
CA LEU A 448 -9.71 8.16 -29.20
C LEU A 448 -10.56 7.39 -30.21
N ARG A 449 -10.12 7.30 -31.47
CA ARG A 449 -10.76 6.52 -32.53
C ARG A 449 -10.93 5.05 -32.12
N ARG A 450 -9.84 4.37 -31.77
CA ARG A 450 -9.84 2.95 -31.39
C ARG A 450 -10.69 2.66 -30.17
N TYR A 451 -10.70 3.56 -29.18
CA TYR A 451 -11.53 3.41 -27.99
C TYR A 451 -13.01 3.32 -28.36
N HIS A 452 -13.54 4.28 -29.13
CA HIS A 452 -14.95 4.30 -29.49
C HIS A 452 -15.35 3.25 -30.53
N GLU A 453 -14.46 2.90 -31.47
CA GLU A 453 -14.67 1.77 -32.38
C GLU A 453 -14.89 0.46 -31.62
N LYS A 454 -14.17 0.25 -30.51
CA LYS A 454 -14.26 -0.97 -29.70
C LYS A 454 -15.40 -0.93 -28.68
N LYS A 455 -15.70 0.23 -28.09
CA LYS A 455 -16.55 0.35 -26.89
C LYS A 455 -17.96 0.84 -27.16
N THR A 456 -18.14 1.83 -28.03
CA THR A 456 -19.41 2.58 -28.12
C THR A 456 -20.00 2.61 -29.53
N SER A 457 -19.23 2.21 -30.55
CA SER A 457 -19.56 2.34 -31.98
C SER A 457 -19.89 3.78 -32.41
N PHE A 458 -19.56 4.79 -31.58
CA PHE A 458 -19.77 6.19 -31.90
C PHE A 458 -18.66 6.68 -32.84
N ASN A 459 -19.04 7.33 -33.95
CA ASN A 459 -18.07 7.88 -34.89
C ASN A 459 -17.53 9.21 -34.35
N VAL A 460 -16.27 9.19 -33.90
CA VAL A 460 -15.56 10.37 -33.36
C VAL A 460 -14.80 11.20 -34.40
N ASP A 461 -14.85 10.88 -35.70
CA ASP A 461 -14.05 11.57 -36.72
C ASP A 461 -14.33 13.08 -36.76
N LYS A 462 -15.60 13.47 -36.68
CA LYS A 462 -16.01 14.88 -36.63
C LYS A 462 -15.48 15.58 -35.38
N LEU A 463 -15.55 14.93 -34.23
CA LEU A 463 -14.97 15.43 -32.99
C LEU A 463 -13.45 15.60 -33.11
N ILE A 464 -12.77 14.61 -33.68
CA ILE A 464 -11.32 14.66 -33.92
C ILE A 464 -10.97 15.86 -34.82
N ASP A 465 -11.74 16.14 -35.87
CA ASP A 465 -11.50 17.28 -36.75
C ASP A 465 -11.71 18.64 -36.03
N VAL A 466 -12.74 18.73 -35.18
CA VAL A 466 -12.95 19.90 -34.31
C VAL A 466 -11.77 20.07 -33.35
N LEU A 467 -11.33 19.00 -32.67
CA LEU A 467 -10.20 19.05 -31.74
C LEU A 467 -8.88 19.42 -32.43
N LYS A 468 -8.64 18.94 -33.66
CA LYS A 468 -7.48 19.34 -34.46
C LYS A 468 -7.52 20.83 -34.81
N ARG A 469 -8.67 21.35 -35.26
CA ARG A 469 -8.83 22.80 -35.48
C ARG A 469 -8.59 23.59 -34.19
N LEU A 470 -9.16 23.13 -33.08
CA LEU A 470 -9.01 23.78 -31.79
C LEU A 470 -7.55 23.84 -31.34
N ASN A 471 -6.85 22.71 -31.36
CA ASN A 471 -5.44 22.65 -30.98
C ASN A 471 -4.54 23.45 -31.94
N ASN A 472 -4.88 23.52 -33.23
CA ASN A 472 -4.22 24.41 -34.18
C ASN A 472 -4.47 25.90 -33.87
N ALA A 473 -5.67 26.27 -33.40
CA ALA A 473 -6.02 27.63 -33.02
C ALA A 473 -5.33 28.08 -31.71
N ILE A 474 -5.14 27.14 -30.77
CA ILE A 474 -4.34 27.30 -29.54
C ILE A 474 -2.87 27.61 -29.89
N ALA A 475 -2.33 26.93 -30.91
CA ALA A 475 -1.00 27.14 -31.48
C ALA A 475 0.17 27.03 -30.47
N ASP A 476 -0.07 26.41 -29.32
CA ASP A 476 0.93 26.10 -28.30
C ASP A 476 0.72 24.66 -27.80
N LYS A 477 1.73 23.84 -28.01
CA LYS A 477 1.73 22.42 -27.65
C LYS A 477 1.53 22.15 -26.15
N HIS A 478 1.81 23.15 -25.31
CA HIS A 478 1.68 23.01 -23.86
C HIS A 478 0.24 23.16 -23.36
N TYR A 479 -0.65 23.72 -24.19
CA TYR A 479 -2.06 24.02 -23.89
C TYR A 479 -3.04 23.25 -24.78
N GLU A 480 -2.56 22.27 -25.55
CA GLU A 480 -3.44 21.43 -26.37
C GLU A 480 -4.48 20.71 -25.50
N ILE A 481 -5.73 20.70 -25.94
CA ILE A 481 -6.77 19.89 -25.32
C ILE A 481 -6.44 18.41 -25.55
N GLY A 482 -6.30 17.68 -24.44
CA GLY A 482 -6.10 16.25 -24.44
C GLY A 482 -7.36 15.46 -24.77
N ILE A 483 -7.19 14.18 -25.07
CA ILE A 483 -8.28 13.28 -25.48
C ILE A 483 -9.05 12.67 -24.30
N SER A 484 -8.52 12.73 -23.06
CA SER A 484 -9.06 11.96 -21.93
C SER A 484 -10.47 12.40 -21.52
N PHE A 485 -10.82 13.66 -21.73
CA PHE A 485 -12.17 14.18 -21.52
C PHE A 485 -13.23 13.37 -22.28
N PHE A 486 -12.86 12.85 -23.46
CA PHE A 486 -13.77 12.19 -24.37
C PHE A 486 -13.73 10.66 -24.28
N LEU A 487 -12.86 10.07 -23.44
CA LEU A 487 -12.75 8.61 -23.24
C LEU A 487 -13.84 8.10 -22.27
N THR A 488 -15.11 8.32 -22.61
CA THR A 488 -16.30 7.86 -21.86
C THR A 488 -17.16 6.91 -22.71
N GLU A 489 -17.84 5.95 -22.07
CA GLU A 489 -18.71 4.99 -22.75
C GLU A 489 -20.00 5.64 -23.29
N ASN A 490 -20.44 6.75 -22.69
CA ASN A 490 -21.67 7.48 -23.06
C ASN A 490 -21.37 8.85 -23.69
N LEU A 491 -20.30 8.95 -24.48
CA LEU A 491 -19.89 10.21 -25.13
C LEU A 491 -21.02 10.98 -25.83
N PRO A 492 -21.99 10.37 -26.54
CA PRO A 492 -23.07 11.13 -27.18
C PRO A 492 -23.93 11.95 -26.20
N GLU A 493 -24.12 11.47 -24.98
CA GLU A 493 -24.88 12.15 -23.93
C GLU A 493 -23.98 13.13 -23.17
N ASP A 494 -22.74 12.73 -22.90
CA ASP A 494 -21.80 13.49 -22.06
C ASP A 494 -21.15 14.68 -22.80
N ILE A 495 -21.02 14.62 -24.14
CA ILE A 495 -20.19 15.56 -24.92
C ILE A 495 -20.64 17.01 -24.77
N GLN A 496 -21.94 17.27 -24.64
CA GLN A 496 -22.45 18.62 -24.42
C GLN A 496 -21.94 19.16 -23.07
N ASP A 497 -22.06 18.36 -22.01
CA ASP A 497 -21.68 18.76 -20.66
C ASP A 497 -20.16 18.91 -20.54
N ILE A 498 -19.40 17.97 -21.10
CA ILE A 498 -17.93 18.06 -21.21
C ILE A 498 -17.54 19.38 -21.90
N TRP A 499 -18.20 19.72 -23.00
CA TRP A 499 -17.83 20.91 -23.76
C TRP A 499 -18.15 22.20 -23.01
N LEU A 500 -19.36 22.31 -22.47
CA LEU A 500 -19.84 23.51 -21.78
C LEU A 500 -19.16 23.73 -20.42
N MET A 501 -18.86 22.66 -19.69
CA MET A 501 -18.40 22.74 -18.30
C MET A 501 -16.88 22.59 -18.15
N GLU A 502 -16.18 22.01 -19.13
CA GLU A 502 -14.74 21.75 -19.02
C GLU A 502 -13.94 22.43 -20.15
N ILE A 503 -14.37 22.27 -21.41
CA ILE A 503 -13.61 22.79 -22.56
C ILE A 503 -13.79 24.30 -22.73
N GLU A 504 -15.02 24.82 -22.77
CA GLU A 504 -15.28 26.25 -22.93
C GLU A 504 -14.61 27.10 -21.83
N PRO A 505 -14.77 26.79 -20.52
CA PRO A 505 -14.10 27.54 -19.47
C PRO A 505 -12.58 27.57 -19.62
N TYR A 506 -11.97 26.44 -20.01
CA TYR A 506 -10.54 26.37 -20.29
C TYR A 506 -10.12 27.29 -21.43
N LEU A 507 -10.90 27.34 -22.52
CA LEU A 507 -10.63 28.21 -23.66
C LEU A 507 -10.82 29.69 -23.31
N GLU A 508 -11.82 30.02 -22.48
CA GLU A 508 -12.02 31.38 -21.98
C GLU A 508 -10.85 31.85 -21.12
N GLU A 509 -10.28 30.97 -20.29
CA GLU A 509 -9.07 31.26 -19.53
C GLU A 509 -7.83 31.42 -20.44
N TYR A 510 -7.64 30.52 -21.41
CA TYR A 510 -6.47 30.57 -22.30
C TYR A 510 -6.52 31.76 -23.27
N PHE A 511 -7.68 32.03 -23.86
CA PHE A 511 -7.91 33.12 -24.80
C PHE A 511 -8.55 34.35 -24.13
N PHE A 512 -8.23 34.63 -22.85
CA PHE A 512 -8.81 35.75 -22.11
C PHE A 512 -8.66 37.11 -22.82
N ASP A 513 -7.55 37.30 -23.55
CA ASP A 513 -7.28 38.50 -24.37
C ASP A 513 -7.96 38.49 -25.75
N ASN A 514 -8.55 37.38 -26.18
CA ASN A 514 -9.17 37.22 -27.50
C ASN A 514 -10.35 36.23 -27.49
N LEU A 515 -11.41 36.59 -26.76
CA LEU A 515 -12.63 35.78 -26.64
C LEU A 515 -13.34 35.51 -27.99
N LYS A 516 -13.08 36.31 -29.03
CA LYS A 516 -13.60 36.04 -30.38
C LYS A 516 -13.14 34.69 -30.94
N LYS A 517 -11.95 34.22 -30.54
CA LYS A 517 -11.49 32.87 -30.90
C LYS A 517 -12.29 31.79 -30.19
N VAL A 518 -12.77 32.06 -28.97
CA VAL A 518 -13.59 31.12 -28.20
C VAL A 518 -14.97 30.95 -28.86
N ASP A 519 -15.53 32.03 -29.40
CA ASP A 519 -16.85 32.01 -30.07
C ASP A 519 -16.92 31.00 -31.24
N GLU A 520 -15.80 30.74 -31.93
CA GLU A 520 -15.69 29.73 -32.99
C GLU A 520 -15.82 28.28 -32.47
N PHE A 521 -15.55 28.07 -31.18
CA PHE A 521 -15.51 26.75 -30.54
C PHE A 521 -16.55 26.57 -29.44
N ARG A 522 -17.48 27.54 -29.27
CA ARG A 522 -18.61 27.35 -28.36
C ARG A 522 -19.52 26.21 -28.83
N TRP A 523 -20.15 25.54 -27.89
CA TRP A 523 -21.03 24.39 -28.10
C TRP A 523 -22.09 24.67 -29.18
N ASP A 524 -22.72 25.86 -29.14
CA ASP A 524 -23.73 26.27 -30.11
C ASP A 524 -23.24 26.31 -31.56
N GLY A 525 -21.94 26.61 -31.75
CA GLY A 525 -21.28 26.57 -33.05
C GLY A 525 -20.94 25.15 -33.48
N ILE A 526 -20.28 24.40 -32.59
CA ILE A 526 -19.72 23.08 -32.96
C ILE A 526 -20.74 21.94 -32.97
N LYS A 527 -21.86 22.02 -32.23
CA LYS A 527 -22.87 20.95 -32.18
C LYS A 527 -23.41 20.59 -33.57
N LYS A 528 -23.51 21.59 -34.45
CA LYS A 528 -23.93 21.41 -35.85
C LYS A 528 -22.89 20.64 -36.66
N GLU A 529 -21.60 20.86 -36.40
CA GLU A 529 -20.50 20.15 -37.05
C GLU A 529 -20.43 18.69 -36.60
N LEU A 530 -20.71 18.42 -35.32
CA LEU A 530 -20.72 17.07 -34.75
C LEU A 530 -21.89 16.22 -35.26
N SER A 531 -22.96 16.85 -35.80
CA SER A 531 -24.18 16.18 -36.27
C SER A 531 -24.83 15.29 -35.21
N LEU A 532 -24.85 15.79 -33.98
CA LEU A 532 -25.56 15.23 -32.84
C LEU A 532 -27.04 15.66 -32.85
#